data_AF-A0A535THQ2-F1
#
_entry.id   AF-A0A535THQ2-F1
#
_cell.length_a   1.000
_cell.length_b   1.000
_cell.length_c   1.000
_cell.angle_alpha   90.00
_cell.angle_beta   90.00
_cell.angle_gamma   90.00
#
_symmetry.space_group_name_H-M   'P 1'
#
loop_
_entity.id
_entity.type
_entity.pdbx_description
1 polymer ?
#
loop_
_entity_poly.entity_id
_entity_poly.type
_entity_poly.pdbx_seq_one_letter_code
_entity_poly.pdbx_strand_id
1 'polypeptide(L)' 'MSRSTKKGPFVHPSLMKKVTAMNQQKEKKVIKTWSRDSSVFPEMVGHTLAIHDGKKHVPIFITENM' A
#
# COMPACT_ATOMS: atom_id res chain seq x y z
N MET A 1 0.72 10.24 10.80
CA MET A 1 2.11 10.71 10.76
C MET A 1 2.31 11.42 9.43
N SER A 2 2.11 12.73 9.40
CA SER A 2 2.29 13.53 8.19
C SER A 2 3.79 13.72 7.94
N ARG A 3 4.29 13.29 6.78
CA ARG A 3 5.66 13.63 6.34
C ARG A 3 5.71 15.12 5.98
N SER A 4 6.90 15.71 6.08
CA SER A 4 7.14 17.08 5.62
C SER A 4 6.82 17.20 4.13
N THR A 5 6.09 18.25 3.75
CA THR A 5 5.69 18.56 2.37
C THR A 5 6.86 18.64 1.39
N LYS A 6 8.05 19.03 1.85
CA LYS A 6 9.27 19.08 1.02
C LYS A 6 9.81 17.71 0.60
N LYS A 7 9.45 16.63 1.31
CA LYS A 7 10.06 15.28 1.15
C LYS A 7 9.23 14.32 0.29
N GLY A 8 8.09 14.77 -0.25
CA GLY A 8 7.21 13.99 -1.10
C GLY A 8 6.53 12.79 -0.42
N PRO A 9 5.58 12.15 -1.12
CA PRO A 9 4.99 10.89 -0.68
C PRO A 9 6.06 9.79 -0.66
N PHE A 10 5.98 8.91 0.33
CA PHE A 10 6.92 7.82 0.50
C PHE A 10 6.22 6.49 0.35
N VAL A 11 6.86 5.54 -0.30
CA VAL A 11 6.44 4.15 -0.30
C VAL A 11 7.62 3.28 0.08
N HIS A 12 7.37 2.29 0.93
CA HIS A 12 8.39 1.32 1.27
C HIS A 12 8.75 0.49 0.01
N PRO A 13 10.05 0.34 -0.34
CA PRO A 13 10.45 -0.32 -1.57
C PRO A 13 9.91 -1.76 -1.72
N SER A 14 9.76 -2.48 -0.61
CA SER A 14 9.19 -3.84 -0.64
C SER A 14 7.69 -3.86 -0.91
N LEU A 15 6.94 -2.81 -0.53
CA LEU A 15 5.52 -2.68 -0.84
C LEU A 15 5.36 -2.36 -2.33
N MET A 16 6.15 -1.41 -2.84
CA MET A 16 6.14 -1.03 -4.25
C MET A 16 6.45 -2.22 -5.16
N LYS A 17 7.51 -2.99 -4.86
CA LYS A 17 7.87 -4.19 -5.63
C LYS A 17 6.76 -5.24 -5.69
N LYS A 18 6.00 -5.43 -4.61
CA LYS A 18 4.88 -6.38 -4.57
C LYS A 18 3.72 -5.89 -5.42
N VAL A 19 3.39 -4.61 -5.33
CA VAL A 19 2.32 -3.99 -6.12
C VAL A 19 2.66 -4.04 -7.61
N THR A 20 3.88 -3.69 -8.01
CA THR A 20 4.30 -3.74 -9.42
C THR A 20 4.27 -5.16 -9.98
N ALA A 21 4.74 -6.15 -9.21
CA ALA A 21 4.68 -7.55 -9.60
C ALA A 21 3.23 -8.04 -9.77
N MET A 22 2.33 -7.66 -8.86
CA MET A 22 0.90 -8.03 -8.94
C MET A 22 0.18 -7.33 -10.10
N ASN A 23 0.53 -6.07 -10.40
CA ASN A 23 0.01 -5.36 -11.56
C ASN A 23 0.45 -6.04 -12.88
N GLN A 24 1.69 -6.50 -12.97
CA GLN A 24 2.17 -7.27 -14.12
C GLN A 24 1.43 -8.61 -14.27
N GLN A 25 1.16 -9.28 -13.15
CA GLN A 25 0.44 -10.57 -13.14
C GLN A 25 -1.09 -10.41 -13.25
N LYS A 26 -1.63 -9.19 -13.17
CA LYS A 26 -3.07 -8.88 -13.09
C LYS A 26 -3.81 -9.66 -11.99
N GLU A 27 -3.11 -10.04 -10.93
CA GLU A 27 -3.67 -10.78 -9.81
C GLU A 27 -4.06 -9.84 -8.67
N LYS A 28 -5.29 -10.01 -8.15
CA LYS A 28 -5.81 -9.24 -7.02
C LYS A 28 -5.71 -10.06 -5.74
N LYS A 29 -4.50 -10.16 -5.19
CA LYS A 29 -4.24 -10.87 -3.92
C LYS A 29 -4.10 -9.88 -2.76
N VAL A 30 -4.43 -10.34 -1.55
CA VAL A 30 -4.28 -9.53 -0.34
C VAL A 30 -2.79 -9.39 0.00
N ILE A 31 -2.28 -8.16 -0.01
CA ILE A 31 -0.88 -7.86 0.35
C ILE A 31 -0.80 -7.53 1.83
N LYS A 32 -0.10 -8.35 2.60
CA LYS A 32 0.21 -8.04 4.01
C LYS A 32 1.36 -7.02 4.08
N THR A 33 1.15 -5.94 4.83
CA THR A 33 2.14 -4.88 5.05
C THR A 33 2.22 -4.49 6.53
N TRP A 34 3.46 -4.32 7.00
CA TRP A 34 3.77 -3.68 8.28
C TRP A 34 4.14 -2.20 8.12
N SER A 35 4.36 -1.74 6.87
CA SER A 35 4.64 -0.34 6.56
C SER A 35 3.33 0.43 6.50
N ARG A 36 2.97 1.04 7.63
CA ARG A 36 1.83 1.96 7.78
C ARG A 36 2.16 3.42 7.46
N ASP A 37 3.41 3.69 7.14
CA ASP A 37 3.99 4.99 6.80
C ASP A 37 4.06 5.23 5.28
N SER A 38 3.73 4.21 4.48
CA SER A 38 3.61 4.31 3.03
C SER A 38 2.35 5.09 2.64
N SER A 39 2.51 6.00 1.67
CA SER A 39 1.43 6.72 1.00
C SER A 39 0.81 5.83 -0.09
N VAL A 40 -0.48 6.03 -0.36
CA VAL A 40 -1.17 5.34 -1.45
C VAL A 40 -0.70 5.94 -2.77
N PHE A 41 -0.30 5.07 -3.70
CA PHE A 41 0.04 5.45 -5.07
C PHE A 41 -1.05 4.96 -6.03
N PRO A 42 -1.25 5.61 -7.20
CA PRO A 42 -2.27 5.20 -8.17
C PRO A 42 -2.15 3.73 -8.61
N GLU A 43 -0.94 3.19 -8.64
CA GLU A 43 -0.68 1.78 -8.95
C GLU A 43 -1.27 0.79 -7.93
N MET A 44 -1.63 1.26 -6.73
CA MET A 44 -2.21 0.45 -5.64
C MET A 44 -3.75 0.40 -5.71
N VAL A 45 -4.38 1.19 -6.58
CA VAL A 45 -5.83 1.22 -6.72
C VAL A 45 -6.35 -0.15 -7.17
N GLY A 46 -7.40 -0.64 -6.51
CA GLY A 46 -7.99 -1.94 -6.79
C GLY A 46 -7.30 -3.13 -6.11
N HIS A 47 -6.25 -2.87 -5.31
CA HIS A 47 -5.63 -3.88 -4.44
C HIS A 47 -6.20 -3.84 -3.02
N THR A 48 -6.15 -4.99 -2.35
CA THR A 48 -6.48 -5.09 -0.92
C THR A 48 -5.18 -5.17 -0.11
N LEU A 49 -4.93 -4.16 0.73
CA LEU A 49 -3.80 -4.15 1.64
C LEU A 49 -4.24 -4.56 3.04
N ALA A 50 -3.63 -5.61 3.56
CA ALA A 50 -3.73 -6.02 4.94
C ALA A 50 -2.69 -5.25 5.77
N ILE A 51 -3.10 -4.17 6.42
CA ILE A 51 -2.21 -3.26 7.17
C ILE A 51 -2.15 -3.67 8.65
N HIS A 52 -0.94 -3.78 9.20
CA HIS A 52 -0.75 -4.09 10.62
C HIS A 52 -1.08 -2.89 11.53
N ASP A 53 -2.05 -3.05 12.44
CA ASP A 53 -2.46 -2.03 13.40
C ASP A 53 -1.69 -2.06 14.74
N GLY A 54 -0.89 -3.12 14.97
CA GLY A 54 -0.21 -3.38 16.25
C GLY A 54 -0.64 -4.69 16.91
N LYS A 55 -1.82 -5.23 16.54
CA LYS A 55 -2.35 -6.51 17.03
C LYS A 55 -2.70 -7.46 15.90
N LYS A 56 -3.31 -6.94 14.82
CA LYS A 56 -3.78 -7.72 13.68
C LYS A 56 -3.55 -6.99 12.37
N HIS A 57 -3.66 -7.73 11.27
CA HIS A 57 -3.68 -7.15 9.95
C HIS A 57 -5.12 -6.86 9.54
N VAL A 58 -5.44 -5.59 9.33
CA VAL A 58 -6.76 -5.13 8.90
C VAL A 58 -6.77 -5.05 7.38
N PRO A 59 -7.63 -5.81 6.67
CA PRO A 59 -7.75 -5.72 5.23
C PRO A 59 -8.49 -4.45 4.84
N ILE A 60 -7.86 -3.63 4.00
CA ILE A 60 -8.40 -2.38 3.49
C ILE A 60 -8.33 -2.42 1.96
N PHE A 61 -9.46 -2.18 1.31
CA PHE A 61 -9.55 -2.09 -0.14
C PHE A 61 -9.28 -0.65 -0.58
N ILE A 62 -8.37 -0.45 -1.54
CA ILE A 62 -7.98 0.89 -2.01
C ILE A 62 -8.84 1.30 -3.20
N THR A 63 -9.54 2.42 -3.04
CA THR A 63 -10.33 3.10 -4.09
C THR A 63 -9.61 4.35 -4.60
N GLU A 64 -10.00 4.85 -5.77
CA GLU A 64 -9.39 6.06 -6.39
C GLU A 64 -9.56 7.35 -5.56
N ASN A 65 -10.58 7.41 -4.71
CA ASN A 65 -10.88 8.59 -3.88
C ASN A 65 -10.17 8.57 -2.51
N MET A 66 -9.15 7.75 -2.34
CA MET A 66 -8.50 7.48 -1.05
C MET A 66 -7.16 8.18 -0.88
#